data_AF-E9PNX5-F1
#
_entry.id   AF-E9PNX5-F1
#
_cell.length_a   1.000
_cell.length_b   1.000
_cell.length_c   1.000
_cell.angle_alpha   90.00
_cell.angle_beta   90.00
_cell.angle_gamma   90.00
#
_symmetry.space_group_name_H-M   'P 1'
#
loop_
_entity.id
_entity.type
_entity.pdbx_description
1 polymer ?
#
loop_
_entity_poly.entity_id
_entity_poly.type
_entity_poly.pdbx_seq_one_letter_code
_entity_poly.pdbx_strand_id
1 'polypeptide(L)'
;MGNYKSFGDTKFVPNLPKEKLERVILGSEAAQQHPEEVRGLWQTCGELMFSLEPRLRHLGLGKEGITTYFSGNCTMEDAKLAQDFLDSQNLSAYNTRLFKEVDG
;
A
#
# COMPACT_ATOMS: atom_id res chain seq x y z
N MET A 1 -7.57 3.30 -7.15
CA MET A 1 -8.56 2.66 -6.26
C MET A 1 -7.85 1.67 -5.36
N GLY A 2 -8.18 1.60 -4.07
CA GLY A 2 -7.52 0.74 -3.08
C GLY A 2 -8.38 0.54 -1.82
N ASN A 3 -7.82 -0.07 -0.77
CA ASN A 3 -8.51 -0.35 0.50
C ASN A 3 -8.45 0.79 1.53
N TYR A 4 -8.31 2.03 1.04
CA TYR A 4 -8.37 3.26 1.84
C TYR A 4 -9.46 4.16 1.26
N LYS A 5 -10.24 4.80 2.13
CA LYS A 5 -11.31 5.71 1.74
C LYS A 5 -10.68 6.97 1.13
N SER A 6 -11.19 7.40 -0.02
CA SER A 6 -10.79 8.68 -0.62
C SER A 6 -11.17 9.87 0.25
N PHE A 7 -12.28 9.75 1.00
CA PHE A 7 -12.66 10.75 1.99
C PHE A 7 -12.09 10.35 3.36
N GLY A 8 -11.02 11.04 3.75
CA GLY A 8 -10.38 10.91 5.06
C GLY A 8 -9.21 9.93 5.13
N ASP A 9 -8.75 9.39 4.00
CA ASP A 9 -7.50 8.62 3.87
C ASP A 9 -7.32 7.50 4.90
N THR A 10 -8.43 6.88 5.29
CA THR A 10 -8.49 5.86 6.34
C THR A 10 -8.70 4.48 5.75
N LYS A 11 -8.01 3.48 6.32
CA LYS A 11 -8.21 2.09 5.94
C LYS A 11 -9.62 1.64 6.25
N PHE A 12 -10.18 0.83 5.36
CA PHE A 12 -11.37 0.04 5.67
C PHE A 12 -11.05 -1.44 5.59
N VAL A 13 -11.67 -2.22 6.46
CA VAL A 13 -11.50 -3.68 6.53
C VAL A 13 -12.84 -4.37 6.33
N PRO A 14 -12.87 -5.60 5.80
CA PRO A 14 -14.11 -6.36 5.68
C PRO A 14 -14.77 -6.58 7.04
N ASN A 15 -16.09 -6.40 7.13
CA ASN A 15 -16.87 -6.77 8.31
C ASN A 15 -17.32 -8.25 8.25
N LEU A 16 -16.39 -9.12 7.85
CA LEU A 16 -16.56 -10.56 7.77
C LEU A 16 -15.32 -11.20 8.40
N PRO A 17 -15.46 -12.21 9.29
CA PRO A 17 -14.31 -12.93 9.81
C PRO A 17 -13.38 -13.40 8.69
N LYS A 18 -12.08 -13.24 8.89
CA LYS A 18 -11.06 -13.51 7.87
C LYS A 18 -11.15 -14.93 7.32
N GLU A 19 -11.40 -15.90 8.18
CA GLU A 19 -11.52 -17.33 7.83
C GLU A 19 -12.75 -17.58 6.94
N LYS A 20 -13.81 -16.79 7.12
CA LYS A 20 -14.98 -16.88 6.24
C LYS A 20 -14.68 -16.28 4.87
N LEU A 21 -13.97 -15.16 4.81
CA LEU A 21 -13.56 -14.57 3.54
C LEU A 21 -12.60 -15.50 2.78
N GLU A 22 -11.64 -16.11 3.47
CA GLU A 22 -10.74 -17.11 2.92
C GLU A 22 -11.51 -18.27 2.28
N ARG A 23 -12.50 -18.82 2.99
CA ARG A 23 -13.34 -19.90 2.44
C ARG A 23 -14.09 -19.50 1.18
N VAL A 24 -14.58 -18.26 1.10
CA VAL A 24 -15.24 -17.74 -0.11
C VAL A 24 -14.25 -17.67 -1.26
N ILE A 25 -13.04 -17.17 -1.02
CA ILE A 25 -11.99 -17.05 -2.05
C ILE A 25 -11.53 -18.42 -2.53
N LEU A 26 -11.17 -19.32 -1.60
CA LEU A 26 -10.65 -20.65 -1.92
C LEU A 26 -11.73 -21.63 -2.42
N GLY A 27 -13.01 -21.32 -2.20
CA GLY A 27 -14.14 -22.06 -2.76
C GLY A 27 -14.58 -21.58 -4.14
N SER A 28 -13.98 -20.51 -4.67
CA SER A 28 -14.35 -19.95 -5.98
C SER A 28 -13.94 -20.85 -7.15
N GLU A 29 -14.58 -20.68 -8.31
CA GLU A 29 -14.18 -21.35 -9.55
C GLU A 29 -12.73 -21.00 -9.94
N ALA A 30 -12.31 -19.74 -9.72
CA ALA A 30 -10.94 -19.32 -9.95
C ALA A 30 -9.92 -20.13 -9.13
N ALA A 31 -10.25 -20.45 -7.88
CA ALA A 31 -9.40 -21.30 -7.04
C ALA A 31 -9.37 -22.77 -7.49
N GLN A 32 -10.38 -23.22 -8.24
CA GLN A 32 -10.38 -24.57 -8.84
C GLN A 32 -9.53 -24.60 -10.10
N GLN A 33 -9.61 -23.56 -10.94
CA GLN A 33 -8.84 -23.46 -12.19
C GLN A 33 -7.38 -23.10 -11.95
N HIS A 34 -7.11 -22.23 -10.96
CA HIS A 34 -5.79 -21.66 -10.64
C HIS A 34 -5.49 -21.71 -9.13
N PRO A 35 -5.41 -22.92 -8.52
CA PRO A 35 -5.33 -23.07 -7.06
C PRO A 35 -4.11 -22.39 -6.44
N GLU A 36 -2.93 -22.55 -7.05
CA GLU A 36 -1.68 -21.98 -6.53
C GLU A 36 -1.64 -20.46 -6.65
N GLU A 37 -2.14 -19.91 -7.77
CA GLU A 37 -2.18 -18.45 -7.98
C GLU A 37 -3.12 -17.78 -6.99
N VAL A 38 -4.35 -18.30 -6.84
CA VAL A 38 -5.33 -17.72 -5.92
C VAL A 38 -4.86 -17.84 -4.48
N ARG A 39 -4.28 -18.98 -4.09
CA ARG A 39 -3.69 -19.17 -2.77
C ARG A 39 -2.51 -18.22 -2.54
N GLY A 40 -1.63 -18.04 -3.53
CA GLY A 40 -0.49 -17.12 -3.44
C GLY A 40 -0.94 -15.66 -3.28
N LEU A 41 -1.98 -15.24 -4.01
CA LEU A 41 -2.57 -13.91 -3.85
C LEU A 41 -3.15 -13.72 -2.44
N TRP A 42 -3.89 -14.71 -1.93
CA TRP A 42 -4.43 -14.66 -0.58
C TRP A 42 -3.33 -14.64 0.49
N GLN A 43 -2.27 -15.42 0.35
CA GLN A 43 -1.11 -15.39 1.25
C GLN A 43 -0.43 -14.02 1.24
N THR A 44 -0.37 -13.36 0.08
CA THR A 44 0.26 -12.04 -0.08
C THR A 44 -0.54 -10.94 0.62
N CYS A 45 -1.87 -10.94 0.49
CA CYS A 45 -2.69 -9.80 0.92
C CYS A 45 -3.64 -10.08 2.09
N GLY A 46 -3.90 -11.35 2.43
CA GLY A 46 -4.95 -11.75 3.37
C GLY A 46 -4.72 -11.23 4.79
N GLU A 47 -3.48 -11.30 5.32
CA GLU A 47 -3.15 -10.66 6.61
C GLU A 47 -3.23 -9.13 6.52
N LEU A 48 -2.61 -8.56 5.49
CA LEU A 48 -2.56 -7.12 5.28
C LEU A 48 -3.95 -6.51 5.09
N MET A 49 -4.92 -7.24 4.54
CA MET A 49 -6.28 -6.77 4.33
C MET A 49 -6.99 -6.46 5.66
N PHE A 50 -6.72 -7.25 6.71
CA PHE A 50 -7.36 -7.12 8.02
C PHE A 50 -6.49 -6.38 9.05
N SER A 51 -5.19 -6.23 8.80
CA SER A 51 -4.29 -5.58 9.76
C SER A 51 -4.69 -4.12 10.04
N LEU A 52 -4.76 -3.78 11.32
CA LEU A 52 -4.99 -2.42 11.83
C LEU A 52 -3.79 -1.97 12.67
N GLU A 53 -2.58 -2.39 12.33
CA GLU A 53 -1.37 -1.78 12.89
C GLU A 53 -1.42 -0.25 12.71
N PRO A 54 -0.94 0.55 13.68
CA PRO A 54 -1.10 2.01 13.66
C PRO A 54 -0.72 2.67 12.33
N ARG A 55 0.41 2.28 11.74
CA ARG A 55 0.91 2.82 10.46
C ARG A 55 0.00 2.47 9.26
N LEU A 56 -0.71 1.35 9.32
CA LEU A 56 -1.60 0.90 8.25
C LEU A 56 -3.01 1.50 8.33
N ARG A 57 -3.31 2.33 9.34
CA ARG A 57 -4.68 2.88 9.49
C ARG A 57 -4.94 4.07 8.58
N HIS A 58 -3.89 4.77 8.15
CA HIS A 58 -3.98 6.03 7.42
C HIS A 58 -2.95 6.10 6.29
N LEU A 59 -3.24 6.90 5.28
CA LEU A 59 -2.24 7.28 4.28
C LEU A 59 -1.33 8.37 4.83
N GLY A 60 -0.02 8.27 4.58
CA GLY A 60 0.98 9.19 5.10
C GLY A 60 2.41 8.78 4.72
N LEU A 61 3.35 9.72 4.79
CA LEU A 61 4.77 9.47 4.53
C LEU A 61 5.50 9.11 5.82
N GLY A 62 6.47 8.19 5.73
CA GLY A 62 7.32 7.81 6.85
C GLY A 62 6.52 7.16 7.98
N LYS A 63 6.57 7.78 9.17
CA LYS A 63 5.92 7.28 10.38
C LYS A 63 4.43 7.61 10.47
N GLU A 64 3.97 8.58 9.67
CA GLU A 64 2.57 9.07 9.71
C GLU A 64 1.58 8.11 9.04
N GLY A 65 2.06 7.17 8.21
CA GLY A 65 1.17 6.21 7.55
C GLY A 65 1.87 5.38 6.47
N ILE A 66 1.07 4.97 5.49
CA ILE A 66 1.58 4.34 4.26
C ILE A 66 1.31 5.18 3.02
N THR A 67 2.15 5.00 2.02
CA THR A 67 2.03 5.67 0.72
C THR A 67 2.59 4.77 -0.37
N THR A 68 2.10 4.95 -1.59
CA THR A 68 2.59 4.28 -2.80
C THR A 68 3.32 5.26 -3.74
N TYR A 69 3.46 6.52 -3.32
CA TYR A 69 4.21 7.56 -4.04
C TYR A 69 5.69 7.60 -3.65
N PHE A 70 6.01 7.12 -2.45
CA PHE A 70 7.36 7.07 -1.90
C PHE A 70 7.71 5.63 -1.51
N SER A 71 8.96 5.22 -1.70
CA SER A 71 9.44 3.93 -1.17
C SER A 71 9.41 3.90 0.36
N GLY A 72 9.35 2.71 0.94
CA GLY A 72 9.11 2.52 2.38
C GLY A 72 10.17 3.12 3.31
N ASN A 73 11.38 3.36 2.80
CA ASN A 73 12.52 3.97 3.48
C ASN A 73 12.67 5.49 3.23
N CYS A 74 11.79 6.10 2.44
CA CYS A 74 11.81 7.53 2.18
C CYS A 74 11.26 8.33 3.37
N THR A 75 11.99 9.36 3.79
CA THR A 75 11.56 10.31 4.81
C THR A 75 11.05 11.62 4.21
N MET A 76 10.61 12.55 5.07
CA MET A 76 10.24 13.91 4.65
C MET A 76 11.46 14.68 4.14
N GLU A 77 12.62 14.45 4.74
CA GLU A 77 13.89 15.05 4.34
C GLU A 77 14.31 14.56 2.94
N ASP A 78 14.18 13.26 2.66
CA ASP A 78 14.44 12.69 1.34
C ASP A 78 13.50 13.31 0.28
N ALA A 79 12.20 13.42 0.60
CA ALA A 79 11.20 14.02 -0.30
C ALA A 79 11.50 15.50 -0.58
N LYS A 80 11.92 16.24 0.45
CA LYS A 80 12.33 17.65 0.30
C LYS A 80 13.57 17.80 -0.57
N LEU A 81 14.60 16.97 -0.34
CA LEU A 81 15.82 16.98 -1.13
C LEU A 81 15.53 16.74 -2.63
N ALA A 82 14.67 15.75 -2.92
CA ALA A 82 14.27 15.46 -4.30
C ALA A 82 13.46 16.61 -4.92
N GLN A 83 12.56 17.23 -4.14
CA GLN A 83 11.79 18.40 -4.58
C GLN A 83 12.70 19.58 -4.92
N ASP A 84 13.63 19.94 -4.03
CA ASP A 84 14.58 21.04 -4.24
C ASP A 84 15.45 20.81 -5.49
N PHE A 85 15.84 19.55 -5.74
CA PHE A 85 16.56 19.18 -6.96
C PHE A 85 15.70 19.40 -8.22
N LEU A 86 14.46 18.89 -8.25
CA LEU A 86 13.57 19.03 -9.41
C LEU A 86 13.26 20.51 -9.70
N ASP A 87 13.04 21.31 -8.66
CA ASP A 87 12.80 22.76 -8.79
C ASP A 87 14.02 23.47 -9.39
N SER A 88 15.25 23.08 -8.99
CA SER A 88 16.48 23.61 -9.59
C SER A 88 16.63 23.31 -11.09
N GLN A 89 15.98 22.25 -11.56
CA GLN A 89 15.95 21.83 -12.97
C GLN A 89 14.71 22.36 -13.71
N ASN A 90 13.86 23.15 -13.05
CA ASN A 90 12.56 23.60 -13.58
C ASN A 90 11.67 22.41 -14.02
N LEU A 91 11.69 21.32 -13.25
CA LEU A 91 10.90 20.11 -13.48
C LEU A 91 9.83 19.96 -12.41
N SER A 92 8.59 19.69 -12.82
CA SER A 92 7.49 19.44 -11.89
C SER A 92 7.50 17.99 -11.40
N ALA A 93 7.32 17.80 -10.09
CA ALA A 93 7.12 16.48 -9.48
C ALA A 93 5.69 15.92 -9.65
N TYR A 94 4.78 16.65 -10.29
CA TYR A 94 3.34 16.35 -10.30
C TYR A 94 3.00 14.92 -10.79
N ASN A 95 3.73 14.42 -11.78
CA ASN A 95 3.50 13.10 -12.38
C ASN A 95 4.60 12.08 -12.03
N THR A 96 5.34 12.28 -10.94
CA THR A 96 6.45 11.42 -10.54
C THR A 96 6.16 10.60 -9.28
N ARG A 97 7.04 9.64 -9.00
CA ARG A 97 7.14 8.90 -7.74
C ARG A 97 8.61 8.84 -7.33
N LEU A 98 8.87 8.77 -6.03
CA LEU A 98 10.23 8.78 -5.49
C LEU A 98 10.59 7.42 -4.88
N PHE A 99 11.69 6.85 -5.34
CA PHE A 99 12.24 5.59 -4.84
C PHE A 99 13.65 5.81 -4.31
N LYS A 100 13.86 5.48 -3.04
CA LYS A 100 15.17 5.47 -2.38
C LYS A 100 15.69 4.03 -2.36
N GLU A 101 16.68 3.73 -3.18
CA GLU A 101 17.22 2.37 -3.32
C GLU A 101 18.14 1.97 -2.15
N VAL A 102 18.93 2.92 -1.65
CA VAL A 102 19.86 2.74 -0.54
C VAL A 102 19.78 3.92 0.42
N ASP A 103 20.00 3.63 1.70
CA ASP A 103 20.13 4.67 2.72
C ASP A 103 21.52 5.33 2.58
N GLY A 104 21.51 6.65 2.39
CA GLY A 104 22.70 7.49 2.32
C GLY A 104 23.06 8.11 3.67
#